data_AF-A0A9C8K8L5-F1
#
_entry.id   AF-A0A9C8K8L5-F1
#
_cell.length_a   1.000
_cell.length_b   1.000
_cell.length_c   1.000
_cell.angle_alpha   90.00
_cell.angle_beta   90.00
_cell.angle_gamma   90.00
#
_symmetry.space_group_name_H-M   'P 1'
#
loop_
_entity.id
_entity.type
_entity.pdbx_description
1 polymer ?
#
loop_
_entity_poly.entity_id
_entity_poly.type
_entity_poly.pdbx_seq_one_letter_code
_entity_poly.pdbx_strand_id
1 'polypeptide(L)'
;MALFFFVGVPIYLHFFREDIFSHQYREIIQITLVLLLFSNIPSIVLLINYYFENRGTKLKIDFSANSFLIEIKGFEKSYDLSDISISTYYLTKYHRPEIGWKWFWYPHHPFGYWHVRFNNGDEYYLSNLLVDFLKDPKFLPVTKYRYTTFPFMDKSNSVSAQKSEEIENTNRIEYLVQLYSGKSEQELIDLLNNKVPYQPEAIEAAKIVLSKKKVG
;
A
#
# COMPACT_ATOMS: atom_id res chain seq x y z
N MET A 1 -21.60 -5.60 -21.28
CA MET A 1 -22.17 -6.53 -22.29
C MET A 1 -21.36 -7.83 -22.43
N ALA A 2 -20.03 -7.79 -22.62
CA ALA A 2 -19.23 -9.01 -22.77
C ALA A 2 -19.31 -9.98 -21.56
N LEU A 3 -19.25 -9.46 -20.32
CA LEU A 3 -19.33 -10.29 -19.12
C LEU A 3 -20.65 -11.08 -18.99
N PHE A 4 -21.77 -10.50 -19.44
CA PHE A 4 -23.08 -11.15 -19.40
C PHE A 4 -23.15 -12.32 -20.41
N PHE A 5 -22.51 -12.18 -21.56
CA PHE A 5 -22.43 -13.24 -22.57
C PHE A 5 -21.42 -14.34 -22.20
N PHE A 6 -20.29 -14.01 -21.57
CA PHE A 6 -19.27 -15.00 -21.20
C PHE A 6 -19.49 -15.67 -19.85
N VAL A 7 -20.32 -15.08 -18.97
CA VAL A 7 -20.57 -15.59 -17.61
C VAL A 7 -22.04 -15.83 -17.37
N GLY A 8 -22.89 -14.86 -17.72
CA GLY A 8 -24.34 -14.94 -17.52
C GLY A 8 -25.00 -16.00 -18.40
N VAL A 9 -24.65 -16.08 -19.68
CA VAL A 9 -25.21 -17.09 -20.61
C VAL A 9 -24.80 -18.52 -20.22
N PRO A 10 -23.52 -18.83 -19.91
CA PRO A 10 -23.16 -20.18 -19.47
C PRO A 10 -23.78 -20.57 -18.12
N ILE A 11 -23.88 -19.65 -17.15
CA ILE A 11 -24.55 -19.92 -15.87
C ILE A 11 -26.06 -20.14 -16.08
N TYR A 12 -26.72 -19.28 -16.85
CA TYR A 12 -28.13 -19.42 -17.18
C TYR A 12 -28.40 -20.75 -17.88
N LEU A 13 -27.60 -21.10 -18.89
CA LEU A 13 -27.78 -22.38 -19.58
C LEU A 13 -27.49 -23.57 -18.65
N HIS A 14 -26.49 -23.49 -17.75
CA HIS A 14 -26.17 -24.55 -16.78
C HIS A 14 -27.34 -24.85 -15.82
N PHE A 15 -28.05 -23.83 -15.35
CA PHE A 15 -29.15 -23.98 -14.40
C PHE A 15 -30.53 -24.21 -15.06
N PHE A 16 -30.72 -23.78 -16.31
CA PHE A 16 -32.06 -23.79 -16.94
C PHE A 16 -32.18 -24.69 -18.19
N ARG A 17 -31.10 -25.32 -18.66
CA ARG A 17 -31.12 -26.32 -19.75
C ARG A 17 -30.08 -27.43 -19.53
N GLU A 18 -30.43 -28.41 -18.69
CA GLU A 18 -29.59 -29.57 -18.38
C GLU A 18 -29.35 -30.50 -19.59
N ASP A 19 -30.27 -30.46 -20.54
CA ASP A 19 -30.40 -31.29 -21.73
C ASP A 19 -29.44 -30.94 -22.87
N ILE A 20 -28.69 -29.83 -22.76
CA ILE A 20 -27.79 -29.33 -23.83
C ILE A 20 -26.31 -29.58 -23.55
N PHE A 21 -25.91 -29.94 -22.32
CA PHE A 21 -24.48 -29.93 -21.95
C PHE A 21 -23.85 -31.30 -21.73
N SER A 22 -22.90 -31.64 -22.61
CA SER A 22 -21.94 -32.71 -22.40
C SER A 22 -21.02 -32.39 -21.20
N HIS A 23 -20.39 -33.42 -20.63
CA HIS A 23 -19.44 -33.30 -19.52
C HIS A 23 -18.36 -32.22 -19.77
N GLN A 24 -17.86 -32.16 -21.01
CA GLN A 24 -16.85 -31.20 -21.47
C GLN A 24 -17.28 -29.73 -21.31
N TYR A 25 -18.56 -29.40 -21.48
CA TYR A 25 -19.03 -28.02 -21.33
C TYR A 25 -19.11 -27.59 -19.86
N ARG A 26 -19.48 -28.51 -18.96
CA ARG A 26 -19.47 -28.24 -17.51
C ARG A 26 -18.04 -27.93 -17.03
N GLU A 27 -17.04 -28.66 -17.53
CA GLU A 27 -15.63 -28.41 -17.23
C GLU A 27 -15.18 -27.02 -17.71
N ILE A 28 -15.56 -26.62 -18.93
CA ILE A 28 -15.24 -25.29 -19.48
C ILE A 28 -15.85 -24.17 -18.62
N ILE A 29 -17.09 -24.31 -18.17
CA ILE A 29 -17.73 -23.33 -17.26
C ILE A 29 -16.95 -23.23 -15.95
N GLN A 30 -16.61 -24.37 -15.33
CA GLN A 30 -15.87 -24.38 -14.07
C GLN A 30 -14.49 -23.73 -14.23
N ILE A 31 -13.74 -24.08 -15.27
CA ILE A 31 -12.43 -23.47 -15.58
C ILE A 31 -12.58 -21.96 -15.80
N THR A 32 -13.60 -21.53 -16.54
CA THR A 32 -13.86 -20.12 -16.80
C THR A 32 -14.18 -19.35 -15.51
N LEU A 33 -15.02 -19.91 -14.63
CA LEU A 33 -15.32 -19.33 -13.32
C LEU A 33 -14.07 -19.22 -12.44
N VAL A 34 -13.24 -20.26 -12.42
CA VAL A 34 -11.97 -20.26 -11.68
C VAL A 34 -11.05 -19.15 -12.21
N LEU A 35 -10.84 -19.06 -13.53
CA LEU A 35 -10.02 -18.01 -14.14
C LEU A 35 -10.57 -16.60 -13.88
N LEU A 36 -11.89 -16.42 -13.87
CA LEU A 36 -12.52 -15.16 -13.52
C LEU A 36 -12.27 -14.79 -12.05
N LEU A 37 -12.43 -15.74 -11.13
CA LEU A 37 -12.12 -15.50 -9.72
C LEU A 37 -10.65 -15.11 -9.53
N PHE A 38 -9.72 -15.89 -10.10
CA PHE A 38 -8.29 -15.64 -10.01
C PHE A 38 -7.87 -14.29 -10.61
N SER A 39 -8.42 -13.91 -11.77
CA SER A 39 -8.12 -12.63 -12.41
C SER A 39 -8.65 -11.41 -11.64
N ASN A 40 -9.66 -11.60 -10.76
CA ASN A 40 -10.20 -10.54 -9.91
C ASN A 40 -9.53 -10.46 -8.52
N ILE A 41 -8.70 -11.44 -8.13
CA ILE A 41 -7.96 -11.40 -6.84
C ILE A 41 -7.25 -10.07 -6.63
N PRO A 42 -6.50 -9.50 -7.60
CA PRO A 42 -5.83 -8.21 -7.40
C PRO A 42 -6.80 -7.08 -7.03
N SER A 43 -7.98 -7.01 -7.67
CA SER A 43 -9.00 -6.00 -7.36
C SER A 43 -9.59 -6.19 -5.97
N ILE A 44 -9.83 -7.45 -5.58
CA ILE A 44 -10.32 -7.78 -4.23
C ILE A 44 -9.29 -7.33 -3.19
N VAL A 45 -8.00 -7.60 -3.41
CA VAL A 45 -6.92 -7.18 -2.51
C VAL A 45 -6.87 -5.65 -2.39
N LEU A 46 -6.97 -4.91 -3.50
CA LEU A 46 -7.01 -3.44 -3.47
C LEU A 46 -8.24 -2.92 -2.74
N LEU A 47 -9.41 -3.49 -3.00
CA LEU A 47 -10.65 -3.09 -2.35
C LEU A 47 -10.57 -3.28 -0.83
N ILE A 48 -10.03 -4.42 -0.39
CA ILE A 48 -9.80 -4.71 1.02
C ILE A 48 -8.80 -3.72 1.62
N ASN A 49 -7.66 -3.48 0.97
CA ASN A 49 -6.66 -2.51 1.42
C ASN A 49 -7.27 -1.11 1.58
N TYR A 50 -7.99 -0.63 0.55
CA TYR A 50 -8.59 0.70 0.56
C TYR A 50 -9.67 0.81 1.62
N TYR A 51 -10.50 -0.22 1.79
CA TYR A 51 -11.51 -0.27 2.84
C TYR A 51 -10.86 -0.13 4.22
N PHE A 52 -9.87 -0.95 4.55
CA PHE A 52 -9.23 -0.89 5.86
C PHE A 52 -8.53 0.45 6.11
N GLU A 53 -7.89 1.01 5.09
CA GLU A 53 -7.15 2.26 5.22
C GLU A 53 -8.03 3.51 5.32
N ASN A 54 -9.25 3.45 4.80
CA ASN A 54 -10.14 4.61 4.72
C ASN A 54 -11.45 4.42 5.49
N ARG A 55 -11.61 3.32 6.21
CA ARG A 55 -12.80 3.06 7.02
C ARG A 55 -12.94 4.12 8.12
N GLY A 56 -14.10 4.78 8.11
CA GLY A 56 -14.39 5.84 9.07
C GLY A 56 -13.64 7.13 8.80
N THR A 57 -13.11 7.30 7.57
CA THR A 57 -12.54 8.55 7.11
C THR A 57 -13.61 9.38 6.39
N LYS A 58 -13.76 10.65 6.75
CA LYS A 58 -14.52 11.64 5.98
C LYS A 58 -13.56 12.72 5.50
N LEU A 59 -13.78 13.20 4.28
CA LEU A 59 -12.97 14.25 3.68
C LEU A 59 -13.86 15.37 3.16
N LYS A 60 -13.46 16.62 3.41
CA LYS A 60 -14.01 17.81 2.79
C LYS A 60 -12.86 18.67 2.30
N ILE A 61 -12.94 19.09 1.04
CA ILE A 61 -11.97 19.99 0.43
C ILE A 61 -12.74 21.19 -0.07
N ASP A 62 -12.37 22.37 0.40
CA ASP A 62 -12.95 23.64 -0.06
C ASP A 62 -11.83 24.48 -0.68
N PHE A 63 -11.85 24.59 -2.01
CA PHE A 63 -10.87 25.38 -2.75
C PHE A 63 -11.09 26.89 -2.60
N SER A 64 -12.31 27.33 -2.29
CA SER A 64 -12.61 28.76 -2.09
C SER A 64 -12.12 29.22 -0.73
N ALA A 65 -12.30 28.38 0.29
CA ALA A 65 -11.81 28.62 1.65
C ALA A 65 -10.38 28.12 1.88
N ASN A 66 -9.72 27.59 0.84
CA ASN A 66 -8.36 27.05 0.89
C ASN A 66 -8.16 25.99 2.00
N SER A 67 -9.17 25.15 2.22
CA SER A 67 -9.23 24.24 3.38
C SER A 67 -9.27 22.77 2.97
N PHE A 68 -8.58 21.95 3.77
CA PHE A 68 -8.59 20.50 3.71
C PHE A 68 -8.95 19.96 5.08
N LEU A 69 -10.14 19.39 5.22
CA LEU A 69 -10.64 18.85 6.46
C LEU A 69 -10.77 17.33 6.34
N ILE A 70 -10.07 16.63 7.22
CA ILE A 70 -10.08 15.18 7.30
C ILE A 70 -10.49 14.73 8.69
N GLU A 71 -11.50 13.87 8.76
CA GLU A 71 -11.95 13.22 9.98
C GLU A 71 -11.61 11.74 9.89
N ILE A 72 -10.83 11.20 10.81
CA ILE A 72 -10.49 9.77 10.86
C ILE A 72 -10.96 9.21 12.21
N LYS A 73 -11.92 8.27 12.16
CA LYS A 73 -12.46 7.60 13.36
C LYS A 73 -12.92 8.60 14.44
N GLY A 74 -13.53 9.70 14.01
CA GLY A 74 -14.03 10.77 14.89
C GLY A 74 -13.00 11.84 15.29
N PHE A 75 -11.72 11.70 14.91
CA PHE A 75 -10.72 12.74 15.10
C PHE A 75 -10.65 13.63 13.86
N GLU A 76 -11.02 14.89 14.03
CA GLU A 76 -11.00 15.90 12.97
C GLU A 76 -9.70 16.69 13.00
N LYS A 77 -9.09 16.88 11.83
CA LYS A 77 -7.99 17.81 11.60
C LYS A 77 -8.29 18.66 10.37
N SER A 78 -7.94 19.93 10.45
CA SER A 78 -8.04 20.89 9.36
C SER A 78 -6.66 21.39 8.98
N TYR A 79 -6.44 21.54 7.68
CA TYR A 79 -5.21 22.01 7.08
C TYR A 79 -5.54 23.07 6.03
N ASP A 80 -4.55 23.92 5.75
CA ASP A 80 -4.58 24.78 4.59
C ASP A 80 -4.11 23.98 3.35
N LEU A 81 -4.69 24.18 2.16
CA LEU A 81 -4.22 23.46 0.96
C LEU A 81 -2.78 23.88 0.56
N SER A 82 -2.35 25.07 0.95
CA SER A 82 -0.97 25.54 0.75
C SER A 82 0.04 24.80 1.63
N ASP A 83 -0.41 24.13 2.70
CA ASP A 83 0.45 23.30 3.54
C ASP A 83 0.78 21.94 2.93
N ILE A 84 0.23 21.61 1.76
CA ILE A 84 0.48 20.33 1.10
C ILE A 84 1.87 20.34 0.47
N SER A 85 2.81 19.63 1.10
CA SER A 85 4.18 19.45 0.62
C SER A 85 4.28 18.38 -0.46
N ILE A 86 3.47 17.32 -0.35
CA ILE A 86 3.40 16.24 -1.34
C ILE A 86 1.95 16.01 -1.71
N SER A 87 1.68 15.98 -3.02
CA SER A 87 0.42 15.52 -3.57
C SER A 87 0.71 14.62 -4.76
N THR A 88 0.39 13.33 -4.66
CA THR A 88 0.64 12.37 -5.75
C THR A 88 -0.52 11.41 -5.93
N TYR A 89 -1.07 11.33 -7.14
CA TYR A 89 -2.02 10.29 -7.52
C TYR A 89 -1.28 9.05 -8.02
N TYR A 90 -1.45 7.95 -7.31
CA TYR A 90 -0.98 6.63 -7.68
C TYR A 90 -2.10 5.92 -8.46
N LEU A 91 -1.90 5.83 -9.76
CA LEU A 91 -2.86 5.27 -10.71
C LEU A 91 -2.31 4.01 -11.36
N THR A 92 -3.20 3.17 -11.86
CA THR A 92 -2.77 2.05 -12.72
C THR A 92 -2.09 2.58 -13.98
N LYS A 93 -1.11 1.83 -14.50
CA LYS A 93 -0.34 2.21 -15.70
C LYS A 93 -1.20 2.52 -16.92
N TYR A 94 -2.40 1.95 -17.00
CA TYR A 94 -3.32 2.16 -18.11
C TYR A 94 -4.05 3.52 -18.05
N HIS A 95 -3.88 4.31 -16.98
CA HIS A 95 -4.26 5.73 -16.95
C HIS A 95 -3.25 6.64 -17.66
N ARG A 96 -2.13 6.10 -18.17
CA ARG A 96 -1.16 6.88 -18.95
C ARG A 96 -1.81 7.34 -20.25
N PRO A 97 -1.80 8.65 -20.58
CA PRO A 97 -2.36 9.16 -21.83
C PRO A 97 -1.74 8.50 -23.08
N GLU A 98 -0.45 8.17 -23.02
CA GLU A 98 0.32 7.53 -24.10
C GLU A 98 -0.10 6.08 -24.36
N ILE A 99 -0.59 5.39 -23.33
CA ILE A 99 -1.07 4.02 -23.45
C ILE A 99 -2.52 4.10 -23.93
N GLY A 100 -2.70 4.26 -25.25
CA GLY A 100 -4.00 4.40 -25.93
C GLY A 100 -4.97 3.20 -25.77
N TRP A 101 -4.69 2.27 -24.87
CA TRP A 101 -5.43 1.04 -24.61
C TRP A 101 -6.59 1.26 -23.63
N LYS A 102 -7.44 2.26 -23.89
CA LYS A 102 -8.66 2.54 -23.11
C LYS A 102 -9.69 1.39 -23.13
N TRP A 103 -9.46 0.37 -23.96
CA TRP A 103 -10.39 -0.74 -24.22
C TRP A 103 -10.09 -2.02 -23.44
N PHE A 104 -8.94 -2.13 -22.77
CA PHE A 104 -8.59 -3.34 -22.02
C PHE A 104 -9.14 -3.28 -20.59
N TRP A 105 -10.12 -4.14 -20.31
CA TRP A 105 -10.78 -4.27 -19.01
C TRP A 105 -9.88 -4.99 -18.01
N TYR A 106 -8.83 -4.32 -17.52
CA TYR A 106 -8.12 -4.83 -16.35
C TYR A 106 -8.99 -4.61 -15.11
N PRO A 107 -9.32 -5.66 -14.33
CA PRO A 107 -10.25 -5.53 -13.21
C PRO A 107 -9.82 -4.51 -12.15
N HIS A 108 -8.51 -4.28 -12.02
CA HIS A 108 -7.92 -3.36 -11.04
C HIS A 108 -7.71 -1.95 -11.60
N HIS A 109 -8.03 -1.72 -12.88
CA HIS A 109 -7.94 -0.41 -13.51
C HIS A 109 -8.61 0.72 -12.71
N PRO A 110 -9.86 0.56 -12.23
CA PRO A 110 -10.58 1.66 -11.58
C PRO A 110 -10.13 1.94 -10.14
N PHE A 111 -8.98 1.41 -9.72
CA PHE A 111 -8.40 1.68 -8.41
C PHE A 111 -7.23 2.66 -8.54
N GLY A 112 -7.18 3.60 -7.62
CA GLY A 112 -6.04 4.49 -7.40
C GLY A 112 -6.10 5.06 -6.00
N TYR A 113 -4.98 5.61 -5.54
CA TYR A 113 -4.96 6.35 -4.29
C TYR A 113 -4.21 7.67 -4.44
N TRP A 114 -4.58 8.62 -3.60
CA TRP A 114 -3.96 9.91 -3.46
C TRP A 114 -3.12 9.90 -2.20
N HIS A 115 -1.82 10.08 -2.38
CA HIS A 115 -0.88 10.31 -1.31
C HIS A 115 -0.75 11.83 -1.09
N VAL A 116 -1.14 12.28 0.09
CA VAL A 116 -1.03 13.67 0.57
C VAL A 116 -0.11 13.71 1.77
N ARG A 117 0.86 14.63 1.76
CA ARG A 117 1.67 14.96 2.93
C ARG A 117 1.62 16.46 3.17
N PHE A 118 1.48 16.84 4.43
CA PHE A 118 1.48 18.21 4.88
C PHE A 118 2.86 18.63 5.39
N ASN A 119 3.12 19.93 5.47
CA ASN A 119 4.38 20.50 5.96
C ASN A 119 4.71 20.08 7.40
N ASN A 120 3.68 19.83 8.22
CA ASN A 120 3.84 19.34 9.59
C ASN A 120 4.21 17.85 9.68
N GLY A 121 4.34 17.16 8.54
CA GLY A 121 4.68 15.75 8.46
C GLY A 121 3.48 14.79 8.52
N ASP A 122 2.26 15.29 8.73
CA ASP A 122 1.05 14.46 8.65
C ASP A 122 0.88 13.93 7.22
N GLU A 123 0.54 12.66 7.10
CA GLU A 123 0.50 11.94 5.82
C GLU A 123 -0.76 11.07 5.71
N TYR A 124 -1.39 11.12 4.54
CA TYR A 124 -2.65 10.45 4.27
C TYR A 124 -2.62 9.75 2.92
N TYR A 125 -3.23 8.56 2.91
CA TYR A 125 -3.39 7.72 1.73
C TYR A 125 -4.89 7.54 1.49
N LEU A 126 -5.42 8.25 0.50
CA LEU A 126 -6.85 8.40 0.26
C LEU A 126 -7.23 7.69 -1.03
N SER A 127 -8.05 6.65 -0.94
CA SER A 127 -8.50 5.91 -2.11
C SER A 127 -9.39 6.78 -2.99
N ASN A 128 -9.45 6.41 -4.27
CA ASN A 128 -10.41 6.98 -5.19
C ASN A 128 -11.88 6.64 -4.86
N LEU A 129 -12.11 5.74 -3.90
CA LEU A 129 -13.44 5.43 -3.36
C LEU A 129 -13.92 6.50 -2.37
N LEU A 130 -13.00 7.23 -1.75
CA LEU A 130 -13.33 8.40 -0.92
C LEU A 130 -13.47 9.68 -1.75
N VAL A 131 -12.63 9.84 -2.78
CA VAL A 131 -12.57 11.05 -3.61
C VAL A 131 -12.33 10.64 -5.05
N ASP A 132 -13.24 10.97 -5.97
CA ASP A 132 -13.09 10.58 -7.38
C ASP A 132 -12.10 11.51 -8.10
N PHE A 133 -10.80 11.18 -8.07
CA PHE A 133 -9.74 11.86 -8.83
C PHE A 133 -9.36 11.11 -10.13
N LEU A 134 -10.11 10.07 -10.52
CA LEU A 134 -9.79 9.29 -11.72
C LEU A 134 -10.27 9.96 -13.01
N LYS A 135 -11.36 10.72 -12.94
CA LYS A 135 -12.01 11.33 -14.10
C LYS A 135 -11.71 12.81 -14.25
N ASP A 136 -11.35 13.46 -13.15
CA ASP A 136 -11.19 14.90 -13.09
C ASP A 136 -9.74 15.32 -13.32
N PRO A 137 -9.50 16.54 -13.84
CA PRO A 137 -8.17 17.14 -13.78
C PRO A 137 -7.69 17.21 -12.34
N LYS A 138 -6.37 17.28 -12.16
CA LYS A 138 -5.76 17.39 -10.84
C LYS A 138 -6.44 18.48 -10.02
N PHE A 139 -6.92 18.12 -8.83
CA PHE A 139 -7.52 19.07 -7.91
C PHE A 139 -6.56 20.16 -7.47
N LEU A 140 -5.27 19.82 -7.34
CA LEU A 140 -4.23 20.74 -6.95
C LEU A 140 -3.18 20.84 -8.06
N PRO A 141 -2.69 22.06 -8.39
CA PRO A 141 -1.64 22.24 -9.40
C PRO A 141 -0.35 21.48 -9.08
N VAL A 142 -0.01 21.36 -7.79
CA VAL A 142 1.20 20.66 -7.31
C VAL A 142 1.11 19.14 -7.45
N THR A 143 -0.09 18.59 -7.70
CA THR A 143 -0.29 17.15 -7.76
C THR A 143 0.52 16.50 -8.89
N LYS A 144 1.20 15.40 -8.61
CA LYS A 144 1.92 14.58 -9.61
C LYS A 144 1.15 13.29 -9.89
N TYR A 145 1.33 12.72 -11.08
CA TYR A 145 0.83 11.38 -11.39
C TYR A 145 1.98 10.38 -11.26
N ARG A 146 1.73 9.27 -10.58
CA ARG A 146 2.61 8.11 -10.53
C ARG A 146 1.84 6.90 -11.01
N TYR A 147 2.36 6.25 -12.04
CA TYR A 147 1.70 5.13 -12.69
C TYR A 147 2.34 3.82 -12.28
N THR A 148 1.58 2.94 -11.65
CA THR A 148 2.03 1.62 -11.16
C THR A 148 1.19 0.50 -11.78
N THR A 149 1.70 -0.73 -11.77
CA THR A 149 0.88 -1.88 -12.20
C THR A 149 -0.20 -2.18 -11.16
N PHE A 150 0.13 -2.01 -9.88
CA PHE A 150 -0.75 -2.31 -8.76
C PHE A 150 -0.72 -1.15 -7.75
N PRO A 151 -1.77 -0.33 -7.66
CA PRO A 151 -1.80 0.87 -6.82
C PRO A 151 -2.15 0.50 -5.36
N PHE A 152 -1.31 -0.32 -4.74
CA PHE A 152 -1.44 -0.67 -3.32
C PHE A 152 -0.95 0.50 -2.45
N MET A 153 -1.68 0.82 -1.37
CA MET A 153 -1.26 1.84 -0.42
C MET A 153 -0.13 1.29 0.46
N ASP A 154 1.10 1.57 0.06
CA ASP A 154 2.28 1.19 0.82
C ASP A 154 2.71 2.34 1.75
N LYS A 155 2.69 2.07 3.06
CA LYS A 155 3.04 3.00 4.14
C LYS A 155 4.40 2.73 4.77
N SER A 156 5.16 1.77 4.24
CA SER A 156 6.49 1.41 4.76
C SER A 156 7.43 2.60 4.88
N ASN A 157 7.34 3.55 3.94
CA ASN A 157 8.16 4.77 3.92
C ASN A 157 7.52 5.99 4.60
N SER A 158 6.44 5.79 5.36
CA SER A 158 5.81 6.90 6.11
C SER A 158 6.71 7.35 7.27
N VAL A 159 6.66 8.64 7.62
CA VAL A 159 7.44 9.20 8.74
C VAL A 159 7.13 8.46 10.04
N SER A 160 5.86 8.09 10.24
CA SER A 160 5.44 7.28 11.39
C SER A 160 6.03 5.87 11.40
N ALA A 161 6.12 5.22 10.23
CA ALA A 161 6.72 3.89 10.13
C ALA A 161 8.23 3.94 10.39
N GLN A 162 8.92 4.93 9.82
CA GLN A 162 10.34 5.17 10.05
C GLN A 162 10.65 5.43 11.53
N LYS A 163 9.85 6.26 12.19
CA LYS A 163 10.01 6.53 13.63
C LYS A 163 9.76 5.29 14.49
N SER A 164 8.77 4.47 14.13
CA SER A 164 8.50 3.21 14.84
C SER A 164 9.65 2.21 14.68
N GLU A 165 10.19 2.10 13.47
CA GLU A 165 11.34 1.25 13.15
C GLU A 165 12.60 1.73 13.91
N GLU A 166 12.84 3.03 13.97
CA GLU A 166 13.95 3.62 14.73
C GLU A 166 13.86 3.31 16.25
N ILE A 167 12.65 3.43 16.83
CA ILE A 167 12.40 3.08 18.23
C ILE A 167 12.64 1.58 18.46
N GLU A 168 12.13 0.73 17.57
CA GLU A 168 12.31 -0.73 17.67
C GLU A 168 13.78 -1.13 17.56
N ASN A 169 14.51 -0.54 16.61
CA ASN A 169 15.94 -0.78 16.42
C ASN A 169 16.73 -0.33 17.65
N THR A 170 16.40 0.82 18.23
CA THR A 170 17.02 1.31 19.47
C THR A 170 16.80 0.33 20.63
N ASN A 171 15.56 -0.12 20.83
CA ASN A 171 15.23 -1.10 21.88
C ASN A 171 15.97 -2.43 21.67
N ARG A 172 16.10 -2.90 20.42
CA ARG A 172 16.86 -4.11 20.09
C ARG A 172 18.35 -3.95 20.38
N ILE A 173 18.94 -2.81 20.02
CA ILE A 173 20.34 -2.50 20.32
C ILE A 173 20.56 -2.49 21.84
N GLU A 174 19.68 -1.85 22.61
CA GLU A 174 19.77 -1.82 24.08
C GLU A 174 19.71 -3.22 24.70
N TYR A 175 18.78 -4.06 24.26
CA TYR A 175 18.67 -5.45 24.70
C TYR A 175 19.96 -6.25 24.36
N LEU A 176 20.48 -6.10 23.14
CA LEU A 176 21.70 -6.77 22.72
C LEU A 176 22.93 -6.27 23.48
N VAL A 177 23.00 -4.98 23.82
CA VAL A 177 24.04 -4.42 24.69
C VAL A 177 24.01 -5.07 26.08
N GLN A 178 22.83 -5.28 26.66
CA GLN A 178 22.70 -5.98 27.93
C GLN A 178 23.16 -7.44 27.82
N LEU A 179 22.73 -8.15 26.77
CA LEU A 179 23.12 -9.54 26.53
C LEU A 179 24.64 -9.69 26.29
N TYR A 180 25.25 -8.74 25.59
CA TYR A 180 26.68 -8.77 25.24
C TYR A 180 27.59 -8.27 26.36
N SER A 181 27.05 -7.68 27.42
CA SER A 181 27.84 -7.19 28.56
C SER A 181 28.71 -8.30 29.19
N GLY A 182 28.19 -9.54 29.23
CA GLY A 182 28.89 -10.73 29.73
C GLY A 182 29.87 -11.39 28.75
N LYS A 183 29.95 -10.95 27.49
CA LYS A 183 30.87 -11.52 26.48
C LYS A 183 32.30 -11.00 26.68
N SER A 184 33.28 -11.82 26.33
CA SER A 184 34.69 -11.43 26.27
C SER A 184 34.98 -10.50 25.09
N GLU A 185 36.08 -9.74 25.16
CA GLU A 185 36.47 -8.84 24.06
C GLU A 185 36.76 -9.60 22.77
N GLN A 186 37.39 -10.77 22.87
CA GLN A 186 37.72 -11.61 21.72
C GLN A 186 36.44 -12.06 21.00
N GLU A 187 35.40 -12.48 21.74
CA GLU A 187 34.11 -12.86 21.14
C GLU A 187 33.41 -11.69 20.44
N LEU A 188 33.52 -10.47 20.99
CA LEU A 188 32.96 -9.28 20.35
C LEU A 188 33.74 -8.89 19.10
N ILE A 189 35.06 -9.03 19.12
CA ILE A 189 35.94 -8.78 17.95
C ILE A 189 35.66 -9.81 16.85
N ASP A 190 35.49 -11.08 17.20
CA ASP A 190 35.20 -12.14 16.23
C ASP A 190 33.82 -11.93 15.59
N LEU A 191 32.82 -11.48 16.37
CA LEU A 191 31.51 -11.07 15.85
C LEU A 191 31.65 -9.89 14.88
N LEU A 192 32.46 -8.88 15.22
CA LEU A 192 32.72 -7.72 14.35
C LEU A 192 33.56 -8.08 13.12
N ASN A 193 34.35 -9.14 13.14
CA ASN A 193 35.13 -9.58 11.98
C ASN A 193 34.29 -10.44 11.04
N ASN A 194 33.33 -11.20 11.57
CA ASN A 194 32.39 -12.00 10.80
C ASN A 194 30.98 -11.40 10.84
N LYS A 195 30.78 -10.25 10.19
CA LYS A 195 29.53 -9.47 10.24
C LYS A 195 28.37 -10.06 9.44
N VAL A 196 28.66 -10.88 8.42
CA VAL A 196 27.68 -11.38 7.43
C VAL A 196 26.47 -12.09 8.05
N PRO A 197 26.60 -12.95 9.08
CA PRO A 197 25.46 -13.63 9.67
C PRO A 197 24.65 -12.78 10.67
N TYR A 198 25.09 -11.55 10.99
CA TYR A 198 24.50 -10.76 12.06
C TYR A 198 23.68 -9.58 11.52
N GLN A 199 22.59 -9.27 12.23
CA GLN A 199 21.79 -8.08 11.96
C GLN A 199 22.60 -6.80 12.29
N PRO A 200 22.36 -5.68 11.57
CA PRO A 200 23.04 -4.40 11.83
C PRO A 200 23.04 -3.97 13.30
N GLU A 201 21.92 -4.17 13.99
CA GLU A 201 21.69 -3.85 15.40
C GLU A 201 22.64 -4.62 16.33
N ALA A 202 22.93 -5.89 16.01
CA ALA A 202 23.87 -6.71 16.76
C ALA A 202 25.31 -6.25 16.59
N ILE A 203 25.67 -5.80 15.38
CA ILE A 203 27.00 -5.24 15.09
C ILE A 203 27.18 -3.93 15.86
N GLU A 204 26.14 -3.09 15.91
CA GLU A 204 26.17 -1.83 16.64
C GLU A 204 26.25 -2.04 18.16
N ALA A 205 25.45 -2.95 18.70
CA ALA A 205 25.53 -3.34 20.11
C ALA A 205 26.93 -3.85 20.51
N ALA A 206 27.55 -4.69 19.68
CA ALA A 206 28.91 -5.18 19.91
C ALA A 206 29.96 -4.06 19.92
N LYS A 207 29.85 -3.07 19.03
CA LYS A 207 30.73 -1.88 19.04
C LYS A 207 30.56 -1.08 20.34
N ILE A 208 29.32 -0.85 20.77
CA ILE A 208 29.02 -0.10 22.01
C ILE A 208 29.65 -0.81 23.21
N VAL A 209 29.43 -2.12 23.37
CA VAL A 209 29.99 -2.87 24.51
C VAL A 209 31.52 -2.89 24.47
N LEU A 210 32.14 -3.13 23.30
CA LEU A 210 33.59 -3.15 23.17
C LEU A 210 34.22 -1.78 23.48
N SER A 211 33.57 -0.69 23.07
CA SER A 211 34.02 0.67 23.40
C SER A 211 33.98 0.96 24.89
N LYS A 212 32.95 0.46 25.61
CA LYS A 212 32.83 0.62 27.06
C LYS A 212 33.90 -0.17 27.83
N LYS A 213 34.31 -1.34 27.33
CA LYS A 213 35.36 -2.17 27.97
C LYS A 213 36.77 -1.58 27.81
N LYS A 214 37.06 -0.89 26.71
CA LYS A 214 38.37 -0.25 26.47
C LYS A 214 38.62 1.03 27.30
N VAL A 215 37.60 1.57 27.95
CA VAL A 215 37.67 2.83 28.72
C VAL A 215 37.71 2.57 30.24
N GLY A 216 37.45 1.33 30.70
CA GLY A 216 37.58 0.91 32.10
C GLY A 216 38.85 0.09 32.33
#